data_AF-A0A0J1GJS2-F1
#
_entry.id   AF-A0A0J1GJS2-F1
#
_cell.length_a   1.000
_cell.length_b   1.000
_cell.length_c   1.000
_cell.angle_alpha   90.00
_cell.angle_beta   90.00
_cell.angle_gamma   90.00
#
_symmetry.space_group_name_H-M   'P 1'
#
loop_
_entity.id
_entity.type
_entity.pdbx_description
1 polymer ?
#
loop_
_entity_poly.entity_id
_entity_poly.type
_entity_poly.pdbx_seq_one_letter_code
_entity_poly.pdbx_strand_id
1 'polypeptide(L)'
;MLYAALLFIVSIMLTIVGISALGQSQGDLPALALAIPALWLLPQGGVSAWLLLIGLGAYGIVLPEQSLALSVSLFMMIPIFSVSFSPKSPWQLGALLLSIVLAMDVGLMALQSEGKLAGTPTATIVQIIAVGVIWVALRSWRAVEGNTWWPVFLVVPLWVGGMEHAALVALCVTGLLATLQGMLNTSLKEWVPRMGWILPAIGFATIVLIPWFEVPNPVLVAWLLILGGALLGEYLLEDQEEEV
;
A
#
# COMPACT_ATOMS: atom_id res chain seq x y z
N MET A 1 -0.48 18.32 -19.22
CA MET A 1 0.92 18.09 -18.83
C MET A 1 1.18 18.56 -17.39
N LEU A 2 1.19 19.87 -17.09
CA LEU A 2 1.49 20.40 -15.73
C LEU A 2 0.59 19.83 -14.62
N TYR A 3 -0.74 19.83 -14.83
CA TYR A 3 -1.69 19.31 -13.84
C TYR A 3 -1.44 17.83 -13.50
N ALA A 4 -1.19 16.99 -14.52
CA ALA A 4 -0.95 15.57 -14.33
C ALA A 4 0.38 15.31 -13.61
N ALA A 5 1.43 16.07 -13.94
CA ALA A 5 2.71 16.03 -13.22
C ALA A 5 2.55 16.45 -11.75
N LEU A 6 1.70 17.44 -11.47
CA LEU A 6 1.39 17.86 -10.11
C LEU A 6 0.69 16.75 -9.33
N LEU A 7 -0.30 16.05 -9.92
CA LEU A 7 -0.96 14.91 -9.26
C LEU A 7 0.04 13.79 -8.90
N PHE A 8 1.00 13.51 -9.77
CA PHE A 8 2.07 12.56 -9.51
C PHE A 8 2.99 13.00 -8.36
N ILE A 9 3.41 14.26 -8.32
CA ILE A 9 4.26 14.78 -7.23
C ILE A 9 3.49 14.76 -5.91
N VAL A 10 2.21 15.15 -5.94
CA VAL A 10 1.36 15.15 -4.76
C VAL A 10 1.12 13.73 -4.24
N SER A 11 0.92 12.73 -5.09
CA SER A 11 0.76 11.34 -4.62
C SER A 11 1.99 10.86 -3.85
N ILE A 12 3.20 11.15 -4.35
CA ILE A 12 4.46 10.86 -3.66
C ILE A 12 4.55 11.59 -2.32
N MET A 13 4.27 12.90 -2.31
CA MET A 13 4.30 13.69 -1.07
C MET A 13 3.29 13.18 -0.04
N LEU A 14 2.08 12.83 -0.47
CA LEU A 14 1.05 12.27 0.41
C LEU A 14 1.45 10.91 0.97
N THR A 15 2.16 10.07 0.21
CA THR A 15 2.72 8.81 0.73
C THR A 15 3.77 9.09 1.82
N ILE A 16 4.72 10.00 1.56
CA ILE A 16 5.78 10.34 2.52
C ILE A 16 5.18 10.89 3.81
N VAL A 17 4.27 11.86 3.70
CA VAL A 17 3.60 12.48 4.86
C VAL A 17 2.71 11.48 5.58
N GLY A 18 1.95 10.66 4.84
CA GLY A 18 1.07 9.65 5.42
C GLY A 18 1.83 8.60 6.23
N ILE A 19 2.94 8.08 5.71
CA ILE A 19 3.78 7.11 6.44
C ILE A 19 4.47 7.76 7.64
N SER A 20 4.96 9.00 7.48
CA SER A 20 5.58 9.74 8.59
C SER A 20 4.58 9.98 9.73
N ALA A 21 3.34 10.36 9.40
CA ALA A 21 2.26 10.55 10.35
C ALA A 21 1.85 9.23 11.01
N LEU A 22 1.75 8.16 10.23
CA LEU A 22 1.43 6.82 10.72
C LEU A 22 2.43 6.36 11.78
N GLY A 23 3.71 6.63 11.57
CA GLY A 23 4.73 6.22 12.53
C GLY A 23 4.84 7.10 13.76
N GLN A 24 4.44 8.37 13.71
CA GLN A 24 4.24 9.16 14.93
C GLN A 24 3.02 8.69 15.74
N SER A 25 2.01 8.12 15.06
CA SER A 25 0.86 7.48 15.70
C SER A 25 1.19 6.13 16.36
N GLN A 26 2.44 5.65 16.28
CA GLN A 26 2.88 4.31 16.73
C GLN A 26 1.99 3.16 16.22
N GLY A 27 1.35 3.32 15.06
CA GLY A 27 0.40 2.33 14.53
C GLY A 27 -0.96 2.28 15.25
N ASP A 28 -1.20 3.12 16.26
CA ASP A 28 -2.51 3.29 16.90
C ASP A 28 -3.41 4.13 15.98
N LEU A 29 -4.02 3.44 15.02
CA LEU A 29 -4.99 4.03 14.11
C LEU A 29 -6.40 3.61 14.51
N PRO A 30 -7.29 4.56 14.83
CA PRO A 30 -8.68 4.25 15.03
C PRO A 30 -9.26 3.72 13.72
N ALA A 31 -10.12 2.71 13.82
CA ALA A 31 -10.83 2.14 12.67
C ALA A 31 -11.53 3.23 11.82
N LEU A 32 -11.96 4.33 12.46
CA LEU A 32 -12.55 5.49 11.80
C LEU A 32 -11.60 6.15 10.79
N ALA A 33 -10.30 6.26 11.08
CA ALA A 33 -9.32 6.89 10.18
C ALA A 33 -9.16 6.12 8.87
N LEU A 34 -9.25 4.79 8.93
CA LEU A 34 -9.19 3.91 7.76
C LEU A 34 -10.55 3.79 7.05
N ALA A 35 -11.66 4.01 7.76
CA ALA A 35 -12.98 4.05 7.18
C ALA A 35 -13.19 5.29 6.29
N ILE A 36 -12.56 6.44 6.60
CA ILE A 36 -12.74 7.69 5.83
C ILE A 36 -12.39 7.53 4.34
N PRO A 37 -11.18 7.07 3.96
CA PRO A 37 -10.86 6.81 2.56
C PRO A 37 -11.81 5.83 1.89
N ALA A 38 -12.23 4.78 2.60
CA ALA A 38 -13.15 3.78 2.07
C ALA A 38 -14.56 4.34 1.84
N LEU A 39 -15.08 5.12 2.79
CA LEU A 39 -16.38 5.79 2.70
C LEU A 39 -16.40 6.85 1.60
N TRP A 40 -15.26 7.49 1.32
CA TRP A 40 -15.14 8.44 0.20
C TRP A 40 -15.32 7.78 -1.17
N LEU A 41 -15.00 6.48 -1.26
CA LEU A 41 -15.06 5.68 -2.48
C LEU A 41 -16.36 4.88 -2.64
N LEU A 42 -17.03 4.58 -1.52
CA LEU A 42 -18.23 3.74 -1.43
C LEU A 42 -19.42 4.19 -2.30
N PRO A 43 -19.72 5.50 -2.50
CA PRO A 43 -20.92 5.95 -3.21
C PRO A 43 -21.04 5.43 -4.65
N GLN A 44 -19.92 5.08 -5.30
CA GLN A 44 -19.92 4.66 -6.71
C GLN A 44 -18.86 3.59 -7.04
N GLY A 45 -18.00 3.20 -6.09
CA GLY A 45 -16.94 2.21 -6.34
C GLY A 45 -17.41 0.75 -6.34
N GLY A 46 -18.70 0.47 -6.17
CA GLY A 46 -19.26 -0.88 -6.28
C GLY A 46 -18.54 -1.91 -5.41
N VAL A 47 -18.26 -3.10 -5.96
CA VAL A 47 -17.60 -4.21 -5.24
C VAL A 47 -16.15 -3.86 -4.86
N SER A 48 -15.42 -3.10 -5.68
CA SER A 48 -14.02 -2.77 -5.40
C SER A 48 -13.88 -1.82 -4.21
N ALA A 49 -14.82 -0.89 -4.01
CA ALA A 49 -14.85 -0.06 -2.80
C ALA A 49 -15.08 -0.89 -1.52
N TRP A 50 -15.96 -1.89 -1.57
CA TRP A 50 -16.17 -2.80 -0.44
C TRP A 50 -14.93 -3.65 -0.15
N LEU A 51 -14.29 -4.19 -1.20
CA LEU A 51 -13.04 -4.92 -1.03
C LEU A 51 -11.95 -4.03 -0.42
N LEU A 52 -11.83 -2.77 -0.88
CA LEU A 52 -10.86 -1.84 -0.29
C LEU A 52 -11.18 -1.55 1.18
N LEU A 53 -12.45 -1.39 1.55
CA LEU A 53 -12.87 -1.20 2.94
C LEU A 53 -12.48 -2.41 3.79
N ILE A 54 -12.79 -3.62 3.33
CA ILE A 54 -12.46 -4.87 4.03
C ILE A 54 -10.94 -5.01 4.16
N GLY A 55 -10.19 -4.76 3.08
CA GLY A 55 -8.74 -4.84 3.06
C GLY A 55 -8.08 -3.83 4.01
N LEU A 56 -8.42 -2.54 3.91
CA LEU A 56 -7.90 -1.49 4.80
C LEU A 56 -8.34 -1.71 6.25
N GLY A 57 -9.57 -2.15 6.48
CA GLY A 57 -10.09 -2.46 7.81
C GLY A 57 -9.34 -3.63 8.47
N ALA A 58 -9.19 -4.75 7.74
CA ALA A 58 -8.45 -5.91 8.23
C ALA A 58 -6.97 -5.58 8.48
N TYR A 59 -6.34 -4.80 7.59
CA TYR A 59 -4.98 -4.33 7.77
C TYR A 59 -4.84 -3.46 9.03
N GLY A 60 -5.79 -2.53 9.24
CA GLY A 60 -5.81 -1.60 10.35
C GLY A 60 -6.01 -2.22 11.72
N ILE A 61 -6.92 -3.21 11.83
CA ILE A 61 -7.23 -3.88 13.10
C ILE A 61 -5.98 -4.51 13.72
N VAL A 62 -5.09 -5.00 12.88
CA VAL A 62 -3.93 -5.78 13.27
C VAL A 62 -2.65 -4.92 13.33
N LEU A 63 -2.72 -3.68 12.84
CA LEU A 63 -1.60 -2.75 12.82
C LEU A 63 -0.98 -2.49 14.20
N PRO A 64 -1.75 -2.35 15.32
CA PRO A 64 -1.18 -2.16 16.64
C PRO A 64 -0.39 -3.37 17.17
N GLU A 65 -0.68 -4.57 16.64
CA GLU A 65 -0.01 -5.82 17.04
C GLU A 65 1.29 -6.08 16.28
N GLN A 66 1.65 -5.23 15.32
CA GLN A 66 2.74 -5.50 14.39
C GLN A 66 3.72 -4.32 14.31
N SER A 67 5.00 -4.60 14.01
CA SER A 67 5.95 -3.52 13.80
C SER A 67 5.61 -2.75 12.53
N LEU A 68 5.62 -1.42 12.61
CA LEU A 68 5.26 -0.55 11.50
C LEU A 68 6.12 -0.79 10.25
N ALA A 69 7.43 -1.01 10.43
CA ALA A 69 8.34 -1.34 9.34
C ALA A 69 7.89 -2.62 8.60
N LEU A 70 7.55 -3.68 9.34
CA LEU A 70 7.06 -4.92 8.76
C LEU A 70 5.74 -4.69 8.04
N SER A 71 4.77 -4.04 8.68
CA SER A 71 3.45 -3.78 8.08
C SER A 71 3.54 -2.98 6.79
N VAL A 72 4.38 -1.95 6.73
CA VAL A 72 4.55 -1.14 5.53
C VAL A 72 5.32 -1.90 4.44
N SER A 73 6.30 -2.75 4.81
CA SER A 73 7.01 -3.58 3.83
C SER A 73 6.10 -4.55 3.07
N LEU A 74 5.03 -5.06 3.70
CA LEU A 74 4.09 -5.99 3.07
C LEU A 74 3.35 -5.37 1.88
N PHE A 75 3.25 -4.04 1.79
CA PHE A 75 2.70 -3.39 0.60
C PHE A 75 3.54 -3.64 -0.67
N MET A 76 4.81 -4.06 -0.55
CA MET A 76 5.61 -4.50 -1.71
C MET A 76 5.10 -5.78 -2.38
N MET A 77 4.14 -6.48 -1.77
CA MET A 77 3.44 -7.57 -2.45
C MET A 77 2.57 -7.06 -3.61
N ILE A 78 2.11 -5.80 -3.57
CA ILE A 78 1.27 -5.21 -4.63
C ILE A 78 1.95 -5.23 -6.01
N PRO A 79 3.18 -4.70 -6.18
CA PRO A 79 3.88 -4.81 -7.46
C PRO A 79 4.13 -6.26 -7.86
N ILE A 80 4.49 -7.15 -6.92
CA ILE A 80 4.69 -8.58 -7.22
C ILE A 80 3.43 -9.22 -7.78
N PHE A 81 2.28 -9.02 -7.13
CA PHE A 81 1.01 -9.53 -7.65
C PHE A 81 0.64 -8.93 -9.01
N SER A 82 1.00 -7.66 -9.24
CA SER A 82 0.76 -7.00 -10.51
C SER A 82 1.57 -7.63 -11.65
N VAL A 83 2.81 -8.05 -11.39
CA VAL A 83 3.63 -8.82 -12.34
C VAL A 83 3.08 -10.23 -12.49
N SER A 84 3.00 -10.98 -11.39
CA SER A 84 2.70 -12.42 -11.41
C SER A 84 1.33 -12.75 -12.03
N PHE A 85 0.36 -11.85 -11.91
CA PHE A 85 -0.98 -12.02 -12.47
C PHE A 85 -1.26 -11.13 -13.70
N SER A 86 -0.21 -10.56 -14.29
CA SER A 86 -0.30 -9.87 -15.57
C SER A 86 -0.62 -10.86 -16.69
N PRO A 87 -1.48 -10.52 -17.66
CA PRO A 87 -1.71 -11.35 -18.84
C PRO A 87 -0.45 -11.65 -19.66
N LYS A 88 0.56 -10.78 -19.54
CA LYS A 88 1.85 -10.90 -20.23
C LYS A 88 2.84 -11.83 -19.49
N SER A 89 2.59 -12.15 -18.22
CA SER A 89 3.53 -12.91 -17.42
C SER A 89 3.50 -14.40 -17.73
N PRO A 90 4.63 -15.03 -18.08
CA PRO A 90 4.70 -16.48 -18.10
C PRO A 90 4.49 -17.01 -16.67
N TRP A 91 3.84 -18.17 -16.56
CA TRP A 91 3.57 -18.81 -15.27
C TRP A 91 4.84 -19.03 -14.44
N GLN A 92 5.97 -19.33 -15.09
CA GLN A 92 7.27 -19.55 -14.44
C GLN A 92 7.77 -18.31 -13.70
N LEU A 93 7.67 -17.13 -14.33
CA LEU A 93 8.04 -15.86 -13.70
C LEU A 93 7.13 -15.56 -12.51
N GLY A 94 5.82 -15.72 -12.68
CA GLY A 94 4.86 -15.53 -11.60
C GLY A 94 5.12 -16.44 -10.39
N ALA A 95 5.41 -17.72 -10.64
CA ALA A 95 5.74 -18.69 -9.60
C ALA A 95 7.06 -18.35 -8.88
N LEU A 96 8.09 -17.91 -9.61
CA LEU A 96 9.37 -17.48 -9.03
C LEU A 96 9.16 -16.30 -8.08
N LEU A 97 8.48 -15.24 -8.53
CA LEU A 97 8.26 -14.05 -7.72
C LEU A 97 7.42 -14.33 -6.47
N LEU A 98 6.36 -15.13 -6.60
CA LEU A 98 5.55 -15.56 -5.45
C LEU A 98 6.36 -16.42 -4.48
N SER A 99 7.27 -17.27 -4.97
CA SER A 99 8.13 -18.08 -4.10
C SER A 99 9.10 -17.22 -3.28
N ILE A 100 9.62 -16.13 -3.86
CA ILE A 100 10.49 -15.18 -3.15
C ILE A 100 9.73 -14.51 -2.02
N VAL A 101 8.54 -13.95 -2.32
CA VAL A 101 7.68 -13.31 -1.30
C VAL A 101 7.33 -14.29 -0.19
N LEU A 102 6.86 -15.49 -0.54
CA LEU A 102 6.51 -16.51 0.45
C LEU A 102 7.71 -16.91 1.33
N ALA A 103 8.88 -17.11 0.74
CA ALA A 103 10.08 -17.46 1.49
C ALA A 103 10.48 -16.34 2.46
N MET A 104 10.38 -15.08 2.04
CA MET A 104 10.68 -13.92 2.90
C MET A 104 9.67 -13.78 4.03
N ASP A 105 8.37 -13.83 3.73
CA ASP A 105 7.30 -13.69 4.73
C ASP A 105 7.34 -14.84 5.75
N VAL A 106 7.58 -16.08 5.31
CA VAL A 106 7.76 -17.22 6.21
C VAL A 106 9.00 -17.05 7.08
N GLY A 107 10.12 -16.56 6.53
CA GLY A 107 11.33 -16.25 7.29
C GLY A 107 11.07 -15.19 8.38
N LEU A 108 10.32 -14.13 8.05
CA LEU A 108 9.94 -13.09 9.00
C LEU A 108 9.01 -13.64 10.09
N MET A 109 8.02 -14.46 9.72
CA MET A 109 7.12 -15.12 10.68
C MET A 109 7.86 -16.08 11.61
N ALA A 110 8.88 -16.80 11.11
CA ALA A 110 9.74 -17.63 11.96
C ALA A 110 10.46 -16.78 13.01
N LEU A 111 11.02 -15.63 12.62
CA LEU A 111 11.67 -14.70 13.56
C LEU A 111 10.69 -14.10 14.58
N GLN A 112 9.44 -13.82 14.17
CA GLN A 112 8.38 -13.39 15.10
C GLN A 112 8.06 -14.49 16.11
N SER A 113 7.98 -15.75 15.67
CA SER A 113 7.69 -16.89 16.56
C SER A 113 8.79 -17.14 17.60
N GLU A 114 10.04 -16.80 17.26
CA GLU A 114 11.19 -16.88 18.17
C GLU A 114 11.34 -15.64 19.07
N GLY A 115 10.47 -14.63 18.93
CA GLY A 115 10.57 -13.36 19.65
C GLY A 115 11.74 -12.48 19.22
N LYS A 116 12.37 -12.78 18.08
CA LYS A 116 13.49 -12.00 17.51
C LYS A 116 13.02 -10.82 16.65
N LEU A 117 11.75 -10.81 16.28
CA LEU A 117 11.11 -9.74 15.52
C LEU A 117 9.79 -9.35 16.19
N ALA A 118 9.52 -8.06 16.29
CA ALA A 118 8.28 -7.56 16.89
C ALA A 118 7.04 -7.91 16.04
N GLY A 119 5.95 -8.19 16.74
CA GLY A 119 4.65 -8.58 16.20
C GLY A 119 4.42 -10.09 16.20
N THR A 120 3.26 -10.50 15.71
CA THR A 120 2.83 -11.91 15.73
C THR A 120 2.74 -12.50 14.32
N PRO A 121 3.02 -13.80 14.13
CA PRO A 121 2.84 -14.46 12.83
C PRO A 121 1.38 -14.38 12.34
N THR A 122 0.42 -14.48 13.26
CA THR A 122 -1.00 -14.33 12.96
C THR A 122 -1.32 -12.95 12.41
N ALA A 123 -0.73 -11.91 12.99
CA ALA A 123 -0.89 -10.55 12.52
C ALA A 123 -0.38 -10.40 11.07
N THR A 124 0.82 -10.94 10.82
CA THR A 124 1.44 -10.96 9.49
C THR A 124 0.56 -11.68 8.45
N ILE A 125 -0.02 -12.84 8.80
CA ILE A 125 -0.93 -13.57 7.90
C ILE A 125 -2.16 -12.73 7.56
N VAL A 126 -2.78 -12.08 8.55
CA VAL A 126 -3.94 -11.22 8.30
C VAL A 126 -3.57 -10.04 7.41
N GLN A 127 -2.42 -9.41 7.63
CA GLN A 127 -1.94 -8.32 6.78
C GLN A 127 -1.60 -8.77 5.35
N ILE A 128 -1.02 -9.96 5.17
CA ILE A 128 -0.79 -10.56 3.84
C ILE A 128 -2.11 -10.73 3.09
N ILE A 129 -3.13 -11.30 3.75
CA ILE A 129 -4.47 -11.46 3.17
C ILE A 129 -5.08 -10.09 2.85
N ALA A 130 -4.97 -9.14 3.77
CA ALA A 130 -5.49 -7.78 3.60
C ALA A 130 -4.85 -7.06 2.41
N VAL A 131 -3.52 -7.13 2.25
CA VAL A 131 -2.81 -6.56 1.10
C VAL A 131 -3.23 -7.25 -0.20
N GLY A 132 -3.45 -8.56 -0.19
CA GLY A 132 -4.02 -9.28 -1.32
C GLY A 132 -5.41 -8.76 -1.72
N VAL A 133 -6.29 -8.54 -0.74
CA VAL A 133 -7.63 -7.96 -0.99
C VAL A 133 -7.53 -6.51 -1.50
N ILE A 134 -6.63 -5.70 -0.94
CA ILE A 134 -6.34 -4.34 -1.42
C ILE A 134 -5.87 -4.38 -2.88
N TRP A 135 -4.98 -5.30 -3.24
CA TRP A 135 -4.52 -5.46 -4.62
C TRP A 135 -5.68 -5.83 -5.56
N VAL A 136 -6.58 -6.74 -5.18
CA VAL A 136 -7.77 -7.07 -5.99
C VAL A 136 -8.67 -5.83 -6.17
N ALA A 137 -8.86 -5.04 -5.12
CA ALA A 137 -9.62 -3.80 -5.17
C ALA A 137 -8.98 -2.78 -6.13
N LEU A 138 -7.66 -2.61 -6.08
CA LEU A 138 -6.90 -1.72 -6.96
C LEU A 138 -6.95 -2.19 -8.43
N ARG A 139 -6.85 -3.50 -8.68
CA ARG A 139 -6.93 -4.07 -10.03
C ARG A 139 -8.31 -3.89 -10.67
N SER A 140 -9.36 -3.96 -9.87
CA SER A 140 -10.76 -3.79 -10.31
C SER A 140 -11.23 -2.33 -10.26
N TRP A 141 -10.34 -1.41 -9.91
CA TRP A 141 -10.63 0.01 -9.78
C TRP A 141 -11.08 0.64 -11.10
N ARG A 142 -12.15 1.44 -11.05
CA ARG A 142 -12.59 2.29 -12.16
C ARG A 142 -12.64 3.73 -11.71
N ALA A 143 -12.26 4.65 -12.58
CA ALA A 143 -12.43 6.07 -12.30
C ALA A 143 -13.92 6.37 -12.13
N VAL A 144 -14.26 7.04 -11.03
CA VAL A 144 -15.62 7.40 -10.67
C VAL A 144 -15.82 8.91 -10.92
N GLU A 145 -17.00 9.32 -11.37
CA GLU A 145 -17.35 10.74 -11.52
C GLU A 145 -18.35 11.12 -10.41
N GLY A 146 -17.88 11.74 -9.32
CA GLY A 146 -18.75 12.30 -8.27
C GLY A 146 -18.57 11.71 -6.87
N ASN A 147 -17.33 11.54 -6.41
CA ASN A 147 -17.05 11.16 -5.03
C ASN A 147 -17.63 12.20 -4.06
N THR A 148 -18.42 11.75 -3.09
CA THR A 148 -19.01 12.66 -2.11
C THR A 148 -17.97 13.04 -1.08
N TRP A 149 -17.76 14.34 -0.88
CA TRP A 149 -16.77 14.87 0.07
C TRP A 149 -17.18 14.78 1.54
N TRP A 150 -18.40 14.31 1.84
CA TRP A 150 -18.90 14.26 3.22
C TRP A 150 -18.03 13.43 4.20
N PRO A 151 -17.40 12.29 3.82
CA PRO A 151 -16.59 11.50 4.75
C PRO A 151 -15.36 12.24 5.23
N VAL A 152 -14.87 13.23 4.48
CA VAL A 152 -13.73 14.06 4.88
C VAL A 152 -14.08 14.90 6.12
N PHE A 153 -15.36 15.23 6.35
CA PHE A 153 -15.77 15.91 7.59
C PHE A 153 -15.58 15.05 8.85
N LEU A 154 -15.50 13.73 8.72
CA LEU A 154 -15.20 12.82 9.85
C LEU A 154 -13.77 12.99 10.38
N VAL A 155 -12.91 13.71 9.66
CA VAL A 155 -11.59 14.13 10.13
C VAL A 155 -11.70 15.13 11.29
N VAL A 156 -12.76 15.95 11.33
CA VAL A 156 -12.95 16.96 12.40
C VAL A 156 -13.11 16.30 13.77
N PRO A 157 -13.98 15.28 13.97
CA PRO A 157 -14.01 14.51 15.21
C PRO A 157 -12.67 13.89 15.61
N LEU A 158 -11.90 13.36 14.66
CA LEU A 158 -10.57 12.80 14.95
C LEU A 158 -9.61 13.87 15.47
N TRP A 159 -9.63 15.06 14.87
CA TRP A 159 -8.83 16.18 15.31
C TRP A 159 -9.24 16.66 16.71
N VAL A 160 -10.53 16.90 16.92
CA VAL A 160 -11.05 17.36 18.23
C VAL A 160 -10.80 16.33 19.33
N GLY A 161 -10.77 15.04 18.97
CA GLY A 161 -10.42 13.95 19.87
C GLY A 161 -8.92 13.81 20.19
N GLY A 162 -8.06 14.72 19.72
CA GLY A 162 -6.61 14.67 19.94
C GLY A 162 -5.88 13.65 19.06
N MET A 163 -6.54 13.07 18.06
CA MET A 163 -5.99 12.05 17.16
C MET A 163 -5.48 12.68 15.86
N GLU A 164 -4.64 13.71 15.98
CA GLU A 164 -4.19 14.54 14.86
C GLU A 164 -3.41 13.73 13.81
N HIS A 165 -2.56 12.78 14.25
CA HIS A 165 -1.81 11.91 13.35
C HIS A 165 -2.73 10.96 12.57
N ALA A 166 -3.76 10.41 13.20
CA ALA A 166 -4.74 9.56 12.53
C ALA A 166 -5.60 10.34 11.52
N ALA A 167 -6.00 11.56 11.88
CA ALA A 167 -6.66 12.50 10.99
C ALA A 167 -5.80 12.80 9.75
N LEU A 168 -4.51 13.06 9.94
CA LEU A 168 -3.57 13.32 8.86
C LEU A 168 -3.37 12.09 7.95
N VAL A 169 -3.28 10.88 8.51
CA VAL A 169 -3.21 9.63 7.74
C VAL A 169 -4.47 9.46 6.89
N ALA A 170 -5.65 9.64 7.47
CA ALA A 170 -6.92 9.55 6.74
C ALA A 170 -6.99 10.52 5.56
N LEU A 171 -6.55 11.77 5.77
CA LEU A 171 -6.45 12.78 4.71
C LEU A 171 -5.42 12.39 3.64
N CYS A 172 -4.25 11.87 4.03
CA CYS A 172 -3.22 11.46 3.09
C CYS A 172 -3.69 10.30 2.20
N VAL A 173 -4.31 9.28 2.78
CA VAL A 173 -4.83 8.14 2.01
C VAL A 173 -5.98 8.58 1.10
N THR A 174 -6.92 9.38 1.61
CA THR A 174 -8.03 9.92 0.79
C THR A 174 -7.52 10.79 -0.35
N GLY A 175 -6.56 11.70 -0.06
CA GLY A 175 -5.92 12.54 -1.05
C GLY A 175 -5.15 11.72 -2.09
N LEU A 176 -4.45 10.67 -1.67
CA LEU A 176 -3.73 9.77 -2.57
C LEU A 176 -4.70 9.10 -3.55
N LEU A 177 -5.80 8.55 -3.05
CA LEU A 177 -6.85 7.99 -3.90
C LEU A 177 -7.44 9.05 -4.85
N ALA A 178 -7.69 10.26 -4.36
CA ALA A 178 -8.17 11.36 -5.19
C ALA A 178 -7.18 11.76 -6.29
N THR A 179 -5.89 11.80 -5.99
CA THR A 179 -4.85 12.10 -7.00
C THR A 179 -4.74 10.99 -8.05
N LEU A 180 -4.76 9.72 -7.64
CA LEU A 180 -4.74 8.58 -8.56
C LEU A 180 -5.98 8.57 -9.46
N GLN A 181 -7.16 8.81 -8.90
CA GLN A 181 -8.40 8.94 -9.67
C GLN A 181 -8.37 10.14 -10.61
N GLY A 182 -7.81 11.27 -10.18
CA GLY A 182 -7.56 12.43 -11.02
C GLY A 182 -6.62 12.10 -12.19
N MET A 183 -5.56 11.34 -11.95
CA MET A 183 -4.60 10.93 -12.99
C MET A 183 -5.25 10.05 -14.06
N LEU A 184 -6.19 9.17 -13.68
CA LEU A 184 -6.94 8.33 -14.62
C LEU A 184 -7.73 9.13 -15.67
N ASN A 185 -8.05 10.39 -15.38
CA ASN A 185 -8.78 11.31 -16.26
C ASN A 185 -7.86 12.27 -17.03
N THR A 186 -6.54 12.03 -17.01
CA THR A 186 -5.54 12.88 -17.67
C THR A 186 -4.71 12.09 -18.67
N SER A 187 -3.80 12.78 -19.38
CA SER A 187 -2.81 12.17 -20.26
C SER A 187 -1.82 11.22 -19.57
N LEU A 188 -1.79 11.17 -18.23
CA LEU A 188 -0.94 10.24 -17.46
C LEU A 188 -1.72 9.03 -16.92
N LYS A 189 -2.87 8.67 -17.51
CA LYS A 189 -3.66 7.50 -17.11
C LYS A 189 -2.82 6.21 -17.07
N GLU A 190 -1.90 6.03 -18.03
CA GLU A 190 -0.99 4.88 -18.12
C GLU A 190 0.03 4.80 -16.98
N TRP A 191 0.26 5.92 -16.27
CA TRP A 191 1.17 5.96 -15.12
C TRP A 191 0.50 5.52 -13.82
N VAL A 192 -0.83 5.45 -13.76
CA VAL A 192 -1.55 5.01 -12.54
C VAL A 192 -1.19 3.58 -12.14
N PRO A 193 -1.14 2.59 -13.06
CA PRO A 193 -0.59 1.27 -12.75
C PRO A 193 0.84 1.32 -12.21
N ARG A 194 1.72 2.16 -12.77
CA ARG A 194 3.12 2.34 -12.30
C ARG A 194 3.20 2.93 -10.88
N MET A 195 2.23 3.77 -10.49
CA MET A 195 2.11 4.24 -9.10
C MET A 195 1.86 3.10 -8.11
N GLY A 196 1.18 2.03 -8.53
CA GLY A 196 1.01 0.83 -7.71
C GLY A 196 2.34 0.16 -7.32
N TRP A 197 3.42 0.45 -8.04
CA TRP A 197 4.76 -0.08 -7.79
C TRP A 197 5.62 0.91 -7.01
N ILE A 198 5.58 2.17 -7.42
CA ILE A 198 6.40 3.23 -6.86
C ILE A 198 5.96 3.60 -5.45
N LEU A 199 4.65 3.69 -5.18
CA LEU A 199 4.16 4.16 -3.89
C LEU A 199 4.50 3.20 -2.72
N PRO A 200 4.37 1.86 -2.84
CA PRO A 200 4.86 0.94 -1.80
C PRO A 200 6.37 1.07 -1.53
N ALA A 201 7.18 1.22 -2.59
CA ALA A 201 8.62 1.38 -2.45
C ALA A 201 8.98 2.69 -1.74
N ILE A 202 8.36 3.81 -2.13
CA ILE A 202 8.53 5.11 -1.48
C ILE A 202 8.06 5.07 -0.03
N GLY A 203 6.93 4.40 0.23
CA GLY A 203 6.37 4.28 1.57
C GLY A 203 7.36 3.62 2.53
N PHE A 204 7.94 2.49 2.16
CA PHE A 204 8.94 1.84 3.01
C PHE A 204 10.27 2.61 3.06
N ALA A 205 10.76 3.13 1.93
CA ALA A 205 11.98 3.94 1.88
C ALA A 205 11.90 5.17 2.81
N THR A 206 10.70 5.76 2.95
CA THR A 206 10.45 6.86 3.89
C THR A 206 10.78 6.45 5.32
N ILE A 207 10.39 5.24 5.74
CA ILE A 207 10.69 4.73 7.09
C ILE A 207 12.20 4.54 7.26
N VAL A 208 12.87 3.95 6.27
CA VAL A 208 14.31 3.67 6.32
C VAL A 208 15.14 4.96 6.42
N LEU A 209 14.72 6.03 5.75
CA LEU A 209 15.46 7.31 5.73
C LEU A 209 15.22 8.18 6.97
N ILE A 210 14.13 7.94 7.68
CA ILE A 210 13.75 8.75 8.82
C ILE A 210 14.44 8.21 10.09
N PRO A 211 15.23 9.04 10.79
CA PRO A 211 16.16 8.58 11.84
C PRO A 211 15.48 8.11 13.12
N TRP A 212 14.20 8.42 13.34
CA TRP A 212 13.46 7.98 14.53
C TRP A 212 12.71 6.65 14.32
N PHE A 213 12.78 6.06 13.13
CA PHE A 213 12.27 4.71 12.90
C PHE A 213 13.39 3.69 12.95
N GLU A 214 13.23 2.70 13.83
CA GLU A 214 14.10 1.53 13.83
C GLU A 214 13.54 0.49 12.86
N VAL A 215 14.28 0.23 11.79
CA VAL A 215 13.95 -0.81 10.81
C VAL A 215 14.77 -2.06 11.13
N PRO A 216 14.14 -3.18 11.53
CA PRO A 216 14.86 -4.42 11.76
C PRO A 216 15.56 -4.89 10.48
N ASN A 217 16.84 -5.26 10.58
CA ASN A 217 17.64 -5.75 9.44
C ASN A 217 16.94 -6.86 8.63
N PRO A 218 16.28 -7.87 9.24
CA PRO A 218 15.56 -8.89 8.47
C PRO A 218 14.46 -8.32 7.59
N VAL A 219 13.73 -7.30 8.07
CA VAL A 219 12.66 -6.63 7.31
C VAL A 219 13.24 -5.85 6.14
N LEU A 220 14.35 -5.13 6.35
CA LEU A 220 15.04 -4.40 5.27
C LEU A 220 15.54 -5.36 4.17
N VAL A 221 16.14 -6.49 4.56
CA VAL A 221 16.63 -7.50 3.62
C VAL A 221 15.49 -8.12 2.83
N ALA A 222 14.40 -8.52 3.50
CA ALA A 222 13.21 -9.04 2.84
C ALA A 222 12.62 -8.03 1.85
N TRP A 223 12.51 -6.77 2.25
CA TRP A 223 12.02 -5.69 1.40
C TRP A 223 12.91 -5.48 0.16
N LEU A 224 14.24 -5.44 0.32
CA LEU A 224 15.19 -5.31 -0.80
C LEU A 224 15.10 -6.49 -1.77
N LEU A 225 14.97 -7.72 -1.26
CA LEU A 225 14.82 -8.91 -2.09
C LEU A 225 13.51 -8.91 -2.87
N ILE A 226 12.41 -8.48 -2.25
CA ILE A 226 11.10 -8.38 -2.92
C ILE A 226 11.14 -7.24 -3.96
N LEU A 227 11.70 -6.08 -3.63
CA LEU A 227 11.88 -4.98 -4.58
C LEU A 227 12.74 -5.39 -5.78
N GLY A 228 13.89 -6.04 -5.53
CA GLY A 228 14.76 -6.55 -6.59
C GLY A 228 14.06 -7.60 -7.46
N GLY A 229 13.27 -8.49 -6.84
CA GLY A 229 12.43 -9.44 -7.55
C GLY A 229 11.40 -8.76 -8.44
N ALA A 230 10.70 -7.75 -7.93
CA ALA A 230 9.73 -6.98 -8.72
C ALA A 230 10.37 -6.29 -9.93
N LEU A 231 11.52 -5.62 -9.73
CA LEU A 231 12.27 -4.96 -10.81
C LEU A 231 12.76 -5.94 -11.87
N LEU A 232 13.29 -7.09 -11.46
CA LEU A 232 13.70 -8.14 -12.38
C LEU A 232 12.49 -8.70 -13.15
N GLY A 233 11.34 -8.85 -12.47
CA GLY A 233 10.10 -9.26 -13.11
C GLY A 233 9.60 -8.27 -14.15
N GLU A 234 9.69 -6.97 -13.89
CA GLU A 234 9.34 -5.92 -14.87
C GLU A 234 10.27 -5.98 -16.08
N TYR A 235 11.57 -6.03 -15.85
CA TYR A 235 12.59 -6.07 -16.91
C TYR A 235 12.40 -7.29 -17.84
N LEU A 236 12.17 -8.48 -17.26
CA LEU A 236 11.93 -9.69 -18.06
C LEU A 236 10.62 -9.65 -18.86
N LEU A 237 9.62 -8.86 -18.43
CA LEU A 237 8.41 -8.65 -19.21
C LEU A 237 8.64 -7.69 -20.37
N GLU A 238 9.44 -6.63 -20.17
CA GLU A 238 9.78 -5.68 -21.23
C GLU A 238 10.61 -6.33 -22.34
N ASP A 239 11.62 -7.14 -21.98
CA ASP A 239 12.44 -7.87 -22.97
C ASP A 239 11.59 -8.78 -23.88
N GLN A 240 10.54 -9.42 -23.34
CA GLN A 240 9.63 -10.25 -24.14
C GLN A 240 8.73 -9.43 -25.08
N GLU A 241 8.50 -8.14 -24.82
CA GLU A 241 7.74 -7.27 -25.71
C GLU A 241 8.57 -6.81 -26.91
N GLU A 242 9.90 -6.71 -26.77
CA GLU A 242 10.79 -6.29 -27.87
C GLU A 242 11.08 -7.42 -28.88
N GLU A 243 10.90 -8.68 -28.48
CA GLU A 243 11.15 -9.86 -29.33
C GLU A 243 9.95 -10.29 -30.23
N VAL A 244 8.79 -9.62 -30.12
CA VAL A 244 7.55 -9.93 -30.88
C VAL A 244 7.24 -8.88 -31.93
#